data_AF-A0A2T6KTN1-F1
#
_entry.id   AF-A0A2T6KTN1-F1
#
_cell.length_a   1.000
_cell.length_b   1.000
_cell.length_c   1.000
_cell.angle_alpha   90.00
_cell.angle_beta   90.00
_cell.angle_gamma   90.00
#
_symmetry.space_group_name_H-M   'P 1'
#
loop_
_entity.id
_entity.type
_entity.pdbx_description
1 polymer ?
#
loop_
_entity_poly.entity_id
_entity_poly.type
_entity_poly.pdbx_seq_one_letter_code
_entity_poly.pdbx_strand_id
1 'polypeptide(L)'
;MVHPPARVPNVTTLTRFMPRPWKPCFTGVTDEPIALRNDRRSAVMVARSFHPRDLFDLVGDHRVSPQRCMEGGRPPSMRTTPALLTAALLLALAAGCTTSPDASSQTPTPTESTSPSVSASPSPTSADPRVLARANAEDAVRSYYALVDEVGSDPNTPASRLERVATSVELEVRQADLEQWRKDGWRKTGRTQVTDVVVQSVILDNSDPKAGLVPTVQVDVCYDVSDVDVLDSAGASVVSPDRADRAWERLHVANYDYDDDPDGGWRVAALETLEKAPCAGS
;
A
#
# COMPACT_ATOMS: atom_id res chain seq x y z
N MET A 1 -56.03 12.59 -36.45
CA MET A 1 -56.68 11.38 -36.98
C MET A 1 -56.42 10.25 -36.01
N VAL A 2 -57.49 9.76 -35.39
CA VAL A 2 -57.51 8.86 -34.24
C VAL A 2 -57.47 7.41 -34.74
N HIS A 3 -56.60 6.56 -34.18
CA HIS A 3 -56.55 5.13 -34.44
C HIS A 3 -57.75 4.40 -33.82
N PRO A 4 -58.36 3.40 -34.50
CA PRO A 4 -59.32 2.49 -33.89
C PRO A 4 -58.62 1.26 -33.25
N PRO A 5 -59.25 0.60 -32.26
CA PRO A 5 -58.62 -0.48 -31.49
C PRO A 5 -58.90 -1.87 -32.07
N ALA A 6 -57.90 -2.76 -32.03
CA ALA A 6 -58.05 -4.17 -32.39
C ALA A 6 -57.93 -5.10 -31.16
N ARG A 7 -59.11 -5.47 -30.69
CA ARG A 7 -59.61 -6.68 -30.02
C ARG A 7 -58.63 -7.84 -29.70
N VAL A 8 -58.69 -8.28 -28.44
CA VAL A 8 -58.17 -9.55 -27.89
C VAL A 8 -59.11 -10.71 -28.25
N PRO A 9 -58.59 -11.93 -28.47
CA PRO A 9 -59.31 -13.13 -28.05
C PRO A 9 -58.49 -14.00 -27.09
N ASN A 10 -59.20 -14.57 -26.11
CA ASN A 10 -58.71 -15.44 -25.06
C ASN A 10 -59.50 -16.76 -25.18
N VAL A 11 -58.84 -17.90 -25.41
CA VAL A 11 -59.41 -19.26 -25.21
C VAL A 11 -58.31 -20.26 -24.84
N THR A 12 -58.24 -20.58 -23.55
CA THR A 12 -58.39 -21.91 -22.94
C THR A 12 -57.81 -23.17 -23.62
N THR A 13 -56.77 -23.71 -22.98
CA THR A 13 -56.52 -25.13 -22.57
C THR A 13 -56.57 -26.26 -23.61
N LEU A 14 -55.42 -26.92 -23.80
CA LEU A 14 -55.35 -28.36 -24.07
C LEU A 14 -54.10 -28.98 -23.42
N THR A 15 -54.33 -30.17 -22.90
CA THR A 15 -53.58 -30.87 -21.84
C THR A 15 -52.65 -31.93 -22.44
N ARG A 16 -51.50 -32.15 -21.76
CA ARG A 16 -50.61 -33.35 -21.79
C ARG A 16 -49.91 -33.70 -23.11
N PHE A 17 -48.57 -33.67 -23.07
CA PHE A 17 -47.73 -34.86 -23.26
C PHE A 17 -46.33 -34.57 -22.68
N MET A 18 -45.95 -35.31 -21.63
CA MET A 18 -44.56 -35.39 -21.14
C MET A 18 -43.81 -36.45 -21.94
N PRO A 19 -42.54 -36.21 -22.30
CA PRO A 19 -41.52 -37.23 -22.30
C PRO A 19 -40.41 -36.92 -21.28
N ARG A 20 -39.84 -38.00 -20.73
CA ARG A 20 -38.86 -38.07 -19.64
C ARG A 20 -37.52 -37.37 -19.98
N PRO A 21 -36.74 -36.95 -18.97
CA PRO A 21 -35.45 -36.27 -19.16
C PRO A 21 -34.34 -37.25 -19.57
N TRP A 22 -33.63 -36.89 -20.64
CA TRP A 22 -32.38 -37.54 -21.06
C TRP A 22 -31.21 -36.87 -20.32
N LYS A 23 -30.45 -37.64 -19.53
CA LYS A 23 -29.13 -37.23 -19.03
C LYS A 23 -28.07 -37.55 -20.07
N PRO A 24 -27.12 -36.64 -20.35
CA PRO A 24 -25.81 -37.04 -20.82
C PRO A 24 -24.80 -36.98 -19.66
N CYS A 25 -24.20 -38.12 -19.35
CA CYS A 25 -22.89 -38.19 -18.72
C CYS A 25 -21.85 -37.80 -19.78
N PHE A 26 -20.99 -36.83 -19.49
CA PHE A 26 -19.72 -36.68 -20.18
C PHE A 26 -18.61 -36.46 -19.15
N THR A 27 -17.87 -37.55 -18.92
CA THR A 27 -16.47 -37.56 -18.51
C THR A 27 -15.62 -37.34 -19.76
N GLY A 28 -14.66 -36.41 -19.72
CA GLY A 28 -13.66 -36.29 -20.78
C GLY A 28 -13.11 -34.88 -20.92
N VAL A 29 -11.93 -34.66 -20.33
CA VAL A 29 -11.01 -33.55 -20.61
C VAL A 29 -10.75 -33.48 -22.11
N THR A 30 -11.01 -32.32 -22.72
CA THR A 30 -10.37 -31.88 -23.96
C THR A 30 -10.03 -30.40 -23.80
N ASP A 31 -8.73 -30.12 -23.87
CA ASP A 31 -8.17 -28.78 -24.05
C ASP A 31 -8.55 -28.30 -25.46
N GLU A 32 -9.43 -27.31 -25.58
CA GLU A 32 -9.36 -26.28 -26.61
C GLU A 32 -10.08 -24.99 -26.15
N PRO A 33 -9.54 -23.80 -26.49
CA PRO A 33 -9.91 -22.55 -25.86
C PRO A 33 -11.21 -21.97 -26.42
N ILE A 34 -12.14 -21.67 -25.51
CA ILE A 34 -13.31 -20.83 -25.80
C ILE A 34 -12.82 -19.41 -26.09
N ALA A 35 -13.01 -18.97 -27.34
CA ALA A 35 -12.77 -17.60 -27.76
C ALA A 35 -13.74 -16.64 -27.05
N LEU A 36 -13.31 -16.13 -25.90
CA LEU A 36 -13.86 -14.91 -25.33
C LEU A 36 -13.47 -13.75 -26.24
N ARG A 37 -14.41 -13.29 -27.08
CA ARG A 37 -14.44 -11.89 -27.51
C ARG A 37 -14.60 -11.05 -26.26
N ASN A 38 -13.47 -10.67 -25.67
CA ASN A 38 -13.41 -9.61 -24.68
C ASN A 38 -12.77 -8.40 -25.36
N ASP A 39 -13.55 -7.32 -25.41
CA ASP A 39 -13.17 -6.02 -25.95
C ASP A 39 -11.89 -5.53 -25.24
N ARG A 40 -10.75 -5.58 -25.93
CA ARG A 40 -9.51 -4.98 -25.46
C ARG A 40 -9.44 -3.55 -25.96
N ARG A 41 -9.76 -2.57 -25.11
CA ARG A 41 -9.05 -1.28 -25.01
C ARG A 41 -9.07 -0.83 -23.55
N SER A 42 -7.96 -0.22 -23.11
CA SER A 42 -7.59 0.11 -21.73
C SER A 42 -7.07 -1.06 -20.88
N ALA A 43 -5.85 -1.50 -21.21
CA ALA A 43 -4.95 -2.08 -20.22
C ALA A 43 -3.88 -1.03 -19.91
N VAL A 44 -3.97 -0.41 -18.73
CA VAL A 44 -2.78 0.17 -18.12
C VAL A 44 -1.83 -1.02 -17.91
N MET A 45 -0.70 -1.01 -18.59
CA MET A 45 0.36 -1.99 -18.40
C MET A 45 1.09 -1.68 -17.09
N VAL A 46 0.42 -1.90 -15.95
CA VAL A 46 1.13 -2.29 -14.73
C VAL A 46 1.46 -3.77 -14.92
N ALA A 47 2.74 -4.12 -14.84
CA ALA A 47 3.23 -5.46 -15.11
C ALA A 47 2.40 -6.54 -14.39
N ARG A 48 2.14 -7.66 -15.08
CA ARG A 48 1.40 -8.85 -14.59
C ARG A 48 2.13 -9.64 -13.48
N SER A 49 2.82 -8.92 -12.60
CA SER A 49 3.54 -9.47 -11.45
C SER A 49 3.18 -8.77 -10.14
N PHE A 50 2.16 -7.89 -10.12
CA PHE A 50 1.61 -7.34 -8.88
C PHE A 50 0.81 -8.44 -8.16
N HIS A 51 1.47 -9.17 -7.26
CA HIS A 51 0.80 -9.96 -6.24
C HIS A 51 0.73 -9.08 -4.99
N PRO A 52 -0.42 -8.46 -4.66
CA PRO A 52 -0.58 -7.81 -3.37
C PRO A 52 -0.64 -8.92 -2.33
N ARG A 53 0.50 -9.25 -1.73
CA ARG A 53 0.63 -10.25 -0.67
C ARG A 53 1.06 -9.66 0.67
N ASP A 54 1.10 -8.35 0.82
CA ASP A 54 1.86 -7.76 1.93
C ASP A 54 1.01 -7.18 3.08
N LEU A 55 -0.33 -7.37 3.08
CA LEU A 55 -1.12 -7.17 4.31
C LEU A 55 -1.29 -8.47 5.14
N PHE A 56 -0.79 -9.61 4.66
CA PHE A 56 -0.81 -10.86 5.43
C PHE A 56 0.24 -10.90 6.55
N ASP A 57 1.26 -10.03 6.53
CA ASP A 57 2.25 -9.98 7.62
C ASP A 57 1.73 -9.31 8.91
N LEU A 58 0.54 -8.69 8.86
CA LEU A 58 -0.15 -8.19 10.04
C LEU A 58 -0.98 -9.27 10.74
N VAL A 59 -1.18 -10.44 10.16
CA VAL A 59 -2.08 -11.46 10.70
C VAL A 59 -1.32 -12.77 10.78
N GLY A 60 -0.97 -13.18 12.00
CA GLY A 60 -0.36 -14.49 12.25
C GLY A 60 -1.24 -15.58 11.64
N ASP A 61 -0.64 -16.43 10.81
CA ASP A 61 -1.33 -17.51 10.10
C ASP A 61 -1.92 -18.51 11.11
N HIS A 62 -3.14 -18.25 11.57
CA HIS A 62 -3.89 -19.13 12.48
C HIS A 62 -4.84 -20.07 11.74
N ARG A 63 -4.52 -20.43 10.48
CA ARG A 63 -5.09 -21.62 9.88
C ARG A 63 -4.11 -22.79 9.98
N VAL A 64 -4.47 -23.69 10.91
CA VAL A 64 -4.14 -25.12 11.04
C VAL A 64 -3.37 -25.43 12.33
N SER A 65 -4.14 -25.71 13.38
CA SER A 65 -3.73 -26.75 14.35
C SER A 65 -3.98 -28.11 13.68
N PRO A 66 -2.96 -28.92 13.36
CA PRO A 66 -3.20 -30.32 13.09
C PRO A 66 -3.49 -30.99 14.44
N GLN A 67 -4.75 -31.32 14.68
CA GLN A 67 -5.06 -32.35 15.66
C GLN A 67 -4.28 -33.61 15.25
N ARG A 68 -3.29 -33.96 16.09
CA ARG A 68 -2.52 -35.20 15.97
C ARG A 68 -3.48 -36.38 15.91
N CYS A 69 -3.55 -37.06 14.77
CA CYS A 69 -3.86 -38.47 14.77
C CYS A 69 -2.76 -39.19 15.54
N MET A 70 -3.14 -39.80 16.66
CA MET A 70 -2.35 -40.77 17.38
C MET A 70 -2.08 -41.96 16.45
N GLU A 71 -0.85 -42.17 16.04
CA GLU A 71 -0.41 -43.47 15.53
C GLU A 71 0.98 -43.80 16.05
N GLY A 72 1.07 -44.92 16.76
CA GLY A 72 2.25 -45.38 17.45
C GLY A 72 3.34 -45.84 16.49
N GLY A 73 4.53 -45.27 16.65
CA GLY A 73 5.75 -45.73 15.98
C GLY A 73 6.95 -45.49 16.89
N ARG A 74 7.65 -46.57 17.23
CA ARG A 74 8.84 -46.60 18.11
C ARG A 74 10.01 -45.83 17.45
N PRO A 75 10.84 -45.09 18.21
CA PRO A 75 11.83 -44.17 17.64
C PRO A 75 13.15 -44.87 17.24
N PRO A 76 13.82 -44.43 16.15
CA PRO A 76 15.25 -44.64 16.01
C PRO A 76 16.04 -43.51 16.70
N SER A 77 16.88 -43.92 17.64
CA SER A 77 17.92 -43.14 18.30
C SER A 77 18.95 -42.62 17.28
N MET A 78 19.07 -41.29 17.13
CA MET A 78 20.26 -40.66 16.56
C MET A 78 20.95 -39.81 17.61
N ARG A 79 22.16 -40.25 17.97
CA ARG A 79 23.12 -39.52 18.78
C ARG A 79 23.86 -38.56 17.87
N THR A 80 23.83 -37.27 18.17
CA THR A 80 24.71 -36.28 17.55
C THR A 80 25.41 -35.50 18.64
N THR A 81 26.73 -35.66 18.67
CA THR A 81 27.70 -35.01 19.55
C THR A 81 27.92 -33.55 19.13
N PRO A 82 28.02 -32.58 20.06
CA PRO A 82 28.54 -31.25 19.74
C PRO A 82 30.07 -31.25 19.78
N ALA A 83 30.70 -30.78 18.69
CA ALA A 83 32.13 -30.50 18.62
C ALA A 83 32.39 -29.08 19.17
N LEU A 84 33.25 -29.00 20.18
CA LEU A 84 33.83 -27.75 20.70
C LEU A 84 34.87 -27.23 19.70
N LEU A 85 34.74 -25.98 19.26
CA LEU A 85 35.80 -25.25 18.57
C LEU A 85 36.16 -23.99 19.35
N THR A 86 37.28 -24.10 20.06
CA THR A 86 38.10 -23.02 20.59
C THR A 86 38.81 -22.28 19.46
N ALA A 87 38.79 -20.94 19.49
CA ALA A 87 39.81 -20.12 18.85
C ALA A 87 40.06 -18.86 19.69
N ALA A 88 41.29 -18.74 20.19
CA ALA A 88 41.84 -17.56 20.82
C ALA A 88 42.64 -16.76 19.78
N LEU A 89 42.65 -15.43 19.87
CA LEU A 89 43.86 -14.65 19.57
C LEU A 89 43.80 -13.23 20.19
N LEU A 90 44.91 -12.87 20.84
CA LEU A 90 45.26 -11.59 21.45
C LEU A 90 45.81 -10.59 20.41
N LEU A 91 46.01 -9.33 20.84
CA LEU A 91 46.93 -8.24 20.40
C LEU A 91 46.15 -6.90 20.33
N ALA A 92 46.32 -5.84 21.15
CA ALA A 92 47.42 -5.13 21.83
C ALA A 92 47.80 -3.80 21.13
N LEU A 93 47.84 -2.70 21.93
CA LEU A 93 48.55 -1.39 21.75
C LEU A 93 47.86 -0.35 20.80
N ALA A 94 47.90 0.97 20.99
CA ALA A 94 48.70 1.87 21.83
C ALA A 94 47.97 3.21 22.10
N ALA A 95 48.38 3.91 23.17
CA ALA A 95 48.14 5.33 23.41
C ALA A 95 49.26 6.19 22.80
N GLY A 96 48.98 7.46 22.46
CA GLY A 96 50.03 8.44 22.11
C GLY A 96 49.50 9.84 21.78
N CYS A 97 49.87 10.82 22.61
CA CYS A 97 49.59 12.26 22.51
C CYS A 97 50.38 12.98 21.40
N THR A 98 49.97 14.20 21.00
CA THR A 98 50.83 15.40 21.07
C THR A 98 50.03 16.69 20.73
N THR A 99 50.58 17.83 21.14
CA THR A 99 49.93 19.13 21.37
C THR A 99 50.60 20.26 20.55
N SER A 100 49.81 21.29 20.17
CA SER A 100 50.15 22.72 19.91
C SER A 100 51.13 23.11 18.78
N PRO A 101 51.39 24.43 18.52
CA PRO A 101 50.50 25.57 18.20
C PRO A 101 51.01 26.42 16.98
N ASP A 102 50.25 27.39 16.46
CA ASP A 102 50.77 28.67 15.91
C ASP A 102 49.59 29.60 15.54
N ALA A 103 49.40 30.75 16.20
CA ALA A 103 50.02 32.06 15.98
C ALA A 103 49.28 32.92 14.94
N SER A 104 48.53 33.87 15.47
CA SER A 104 47.92 35.01 14.78
C SER A 104 48.96 35.85 14.05
N SER A 105 48.62 36.28 12.82
CA SER A 105 49.01 37.59 12.32
C SER A 105 48.14 37.97 11.12
N GLN A 106 47.36 39.04 11.26
CA GLN A 106 47.21 40.07 10.22
C GLN A 106 46.41 41.28 10.73
N THR A 107 47.06 42.42 10.58
CA THR A 107 46.70 43.82 10.87
C THR A 107 45.53 44.32 9.99
N PRO A 108 44.70 45.28 10.45
CA PRO A 108 43.55 45.81 9.69
C PRO A 108 43.90 47.03 8.82
N THR A 109 42.88 47.59 8.13
CA THR A 109 42.67 48.99 7.62
C THR A 109 42.51 49.09 6.07
N PRO A 110 41.70 50.00 5.48
CA PRO A 110 40.30 50.38 5.72
C PRO A 110 39.41 50.48 4.44
N THR A 111 38.08 50.59 4.68
CA THR A 111 37.01 51.32 3.97
C THR A 111 37.08 51.63 2.47
N GLU A 112 36.12 51.10 1.70
CA GLU A 112 35.37 51.90 0.70
C GLU A 112 33.86 51.63 0.78
N SER A 113 33.12 52.72 0.67
CA SER A 113 31.67 52.86 0.81
C SER A 113 31.04 52.88 -0.58
N THR A 114 30.04 52.04 -0.84
CA THR A 114 29.09 52.30 -1.94
C THR A 114 27.71 51.69 -1.64
N SER A 115 26.78 52.59 -1.32
CA SER A 115 25.32 52.61 -1.61
C SER A 115 24.45 51.34 -1.45
N PRO A 116 23.36 51.38 -0.66
CA PRO A 116 22.35 50.33 -0.65
C PRO A 116 21.50 50.42 -1.93
N SER A 117 21.72 49.50 -2.87
CA SER A 117 20.81 49.33 -4.01
C SER A 117 19.56 48.60 -3.55
N VAL A 118 18.44 49.34 -3.59
CA VAL A 118 17.03 48.92 -3.65
C VAL A 118 16.71 47.44 -3.38
N SER A 119 16.03 47.24 -2.25
CA SER A 119 15.25 46.05 -1.92
C SER A 119 14.24 45.78 -3.06
N ALA A 120 14.51 44.74 -3.85
CA ALA A 120 13.49 44.14 -4.68
C ALA A 120 12.52 43.41 -3.74
N SER A 121 11.31 43.96 -3.59
CA SER A 121 10.17 43.24 -3.01
C SER A 121 10.02 41.92 -3.77
N PRO A 122 9.97 40.74 -3.10
CA PRO A 122 9.66 39.51 -3.81
C PRO A 122 8.25 39.65 -4.38
N SER A 123 8.16 39.68 -5.71
CA SER A 123 6.92 39.42 -6.44
C SER A 123 6.39 38.05 -5.98
N PRO A 124 5.08 37.81 -5.87
CA PRO A 124 4.56 36.49 -5.53
C PRO A 124 5.00 35.51 -6.61
N THR A 125 6.05 34.74 -6.34
CA THR A 125 6.49 33.65 -7.20
C THR A 125 5.33 32.67 -7.27
N SER A 126 4.69 32.57 -8.44
CA SER A 126 3.85 31.43 -8.79
C SER A 126 4.63 30.17 -8.40
N ALA A 127 4.15 29.41 -7.43
CA ALA A 127 4.85 28.23 -6.94
C ALA A 127 5.05 27.24 -8.10
N ASP A 128 6.24 26.63 -8.17
CA ASP A 128 6.53 25.58 -9.15
C ASP A 128 5.53 24.42 -8.97
N PRO A 129 4.77 24.01 -10.00
CA PRO A 129 3.82 22.90 -9.91
C PRO A 129 4.44 21.61 -9.38
N ARG A 130 5.73 21.37 -9.64
CA ARG A 130 6.44 20.20 -9.11
C ARG A 130 6.74 20.33 -7.62
N VAL A 131 6.84 21.53 -7.07
CA VAL A 131 6.98 21.75 -5.63
C VAL A 131 5.64 21.54 -4.94
N LEU A 132 4.55 22.06 -5.52
CA LEU A 132 3.19 21.83 -5.02
C LEU A 132 2.82 20.33 -5.03
N ALA A 133 3.06 19.63 -6.15
CA ALA A 133 2.78 18.20 -6.26
C ALA A 133 3.53 17.36 -5.20
N ARG A 134 4.77 17.75 -4.85
CA ARG A 134 5.51 17.10 -3.76
C ARG A 134 4.78 17.27 -2.43
N ALA A 135 4.48 18.52 -2.06
CA ALA A 135 3.79 18.81 -0.80
C ALA A 135 2.43 18.09 -0.71
N ASN A 136 1.63 18.17 -1.78
CA ASN A 136 0.31 17.51 -1.84
C ASN A 136 0.43 15.99 -1.74
N ALA A 137 1.45 15.38 -2.35
CA ALA A 137 1.68 13.94 -2.24
C ALA A 137 2.09 13.53 -0.83
N GLU A 138 2.95 14.30 -0.15
CA GLU A 138 3.31 14.01 1.24
C GLU A 138 2.09 14.10 2.18
N ASP A 139 1.23 15.10 1.98
CA ASP A 139 0.00 15.27 2.75
C ASP A 139 -1.02 14.16 2.47
N ALA A 140 -1.13 13.73 1.21
CA ALA A 140 -1.96 12.59 0.81
C ALA A 140 -1.49 11.28 1.48
N VAL A 141 -0.18 11.02 1.54
CA VAL A 141 0.38 9.84 2.22
C VAL A 141 0.05 9.85 3.71
N ARG A 142 0.23 10.98 4.40
CA ARG A 142 -0.12 11.09 5.83
C ARG A 142 -1.62 10.91 6.07
N SER A 143 -2.45 11.52 5.22
CA SER A 143 -3.91 11.39 5.28
C SER A 143 -4.38 9.96 5.02
N TYR A 144 -3.70 9.24 4.12
CA TYR A 144 -3.98 7.85 3.82
C TYR A 144 -3.84 6.95 5.05
N TYR A 145 -2.68 6.94 5.72
CA TYR A 145 -2.48 6.10 6.91
C TYR A 145 -3.45 6.47 8.04
N ALA A 146 -3.64 7.78 8.29
CA ALA A 146 -4.55 8.24 9.34
C ALA A 146 -6.00 7.78 9.10
N LEU A 147 -6.48 7.84 7.85
CA LEU A 147 -7.85 7.42 7.54
C LEU A 147 -7.99 5.89 7.50
N VAL A 148 -6.97 5.16 7.07
CA VAL A 148 -6.94 3.69 7.18
C VAL A 148 -7.04 3.26 8.65
N ASP A 149 -6.35 3.96 9.56
CA ASP A 149 -6.44 3.71 11.00
C ASP A 149 -7.85 3.96 11.55
N GLU A 150 -8.44 5.10 11.18
CA GLU A 150 -9.79 5.48 11.60
C GLU A 150 -10.83 4.45 11.13
N VAL A 151 -10.81 4.10 9.83
CA VAL A 151 -11.77 3.15 9.24
C VAL A 151 -11.58 1.73 9.77
N GLY A 152 -10.33 1.34 10.07
CA GLY A 152 -10.00 0.04 10.65
C GLY A 152 -10.34 -0.09 12.13
N SER A 153 -10.41 1.04 12.87
CA SER A 153 -10.69 1.04 14.31
C SER A 153 -12.18 1.00 14.63
N ASP A 154 -13.04 1.51 13.74
CA ASP A 154 -14.49 1.52 13.90
C ASP A 154 -15.21 0.68 12.83
N PRO A 155 -15.85 -0.45 13.20
CA PRO A 155 -16.57 -1.28 12.23
C PRO A 155 -17.80 -0.59 11.61
N ASN A 156 -18.30 0.50 12.20
CA ASN A 156 -19.45 1.24 11.67
C ASN A 156 -19.05 2.31 10.65
N THR A 157 -17.77 2.66 10.58
CA THR A 157 -17.27 3.64 9.63
C THR A 157 -17.19 2.99 8.23
N PRO A 158 -17.90 3.46 7.20
CA PRO A 158 -17.93 2.77 5.92
C PRO A 158 -16.58 2.79 5.20
N ALA A 159 -16.20 1.67 4.57
CA ALA A 159 -14.93 1.55 3.84
C ALA A 159 -14.84 2.52 2.64
N SER A 160 -15.99 2.92 2.08
CA SER A 160 -16.07 3.96 1.04
C SER A 160 -15.46 5.30 1.45
N ARG A 161 -15.29 5.57 2.75
CA ARG A 161 -14.55 6.78 3.19
C ARG A 161 -13.13 6.85 2.65
N LEU A 162 -12.51 5.71 2.34
CA LEU A 162 -11.16 5.65 1.79
C LEU A 162 -11.04 6.29 0.40
N GLU A 163 -12.13 6.50 -0.33
CA GLU A 163 -12.15 7.23 -1.62
C GLU A 163 -11.59 8.66 -1.51
N ARG A 164 -11.52 9.22 -0.28
CA ARG A 164 -10.91 10.53 -0.04
C ARG A 164 -9.38 10.53 -0.13
N VAL A 165 -8.73 9.39 0.08
CA VAL A 165 -7.26 9.29 0.25
C VAL A 165 -6.62 8.23 -0.63
N ALA A 166 -7.41 7.29 -1.15
CA ALA A 166 -6.97 6.21 -2.02
C ALA A 166 -7.81 6.16 -3.30
N THR A 167 -7.23 5.62 -4.36
CA THR A 167 -7.85 5.39 -5.66
C THR A 167 -7.30 4.12 -6.29
N SER A 168 -7.84 3.70 -7.44
CA SER A 168 -7.33 2.58 -8.25
C SER A 168 -7.15 1.30 -7.40
N VAL A 169 -6.08 0.54 -7.66
CA VAL A 169 -5.78 -0.74 -7.02
C VAL A 169 -5.73 -0.64 -5.51
N GLU A 170 -5.11 0.42 -4.96
CA GLU A 170 -4.99 0.56 -3.50
C GLU A 170 -6.35 0.75 -2.82
N LEU A 171 -7.26 1.51 -3.43
CA LEU A 171 -8.60 1.66 -2.89
C LEU A 171 -9.33 0.32 -2.81
N GLU A 172 -9.28 -0.47 -3.89
CA GLU A 172 -9.95 -1.77 -3.97
C GLU A 172 -9.40 -2.75 -2.92
N VAL A 173 -8.07 -2.86 -2.84
CA VAL A 173 -7.40 -3.74 -1.87
C VAL A 173 -7.75 -3.33 -0.44
N ARG A 174 -7.60 -2.04 -0.11
CA ARG A 174 -7.81 -1.58 1.27
C ARG A 174 -9.26 -1.68 1.73
N GLN A 175 -10.21 -1.42 0.83
CA GLN A 175 -11.63 -1.62 1.15
C GLN A 175 -11.93 -3.10 1.40
N ALA A 176 -11.45 -3.99 0.54
CA ALA A 176 -11.65 -5.42 0.68
C ALA A 176 -11.06 -5.97 1.99
N ASP A 177 -9.86 -5.53 2.36
CA ASP A 177 -9.19 -5.96 3.59
C ASP A 177 -9.96 -5.52 4.84
N LEU A 178 -10.36 -4.25 4.92
CA LEU A 178 -11.11 -3.75 6.08
C LEU A 178 -12.53 -4.33 6.15
N GLU A 179 -13.15 -4.66 5.02
CA GLU A 179 -14.40 -5.42 5.01
C GLU A 179 -14.21 -6.86 5.48
N GLN A 180 -13.09 -7.50 5.12
CA GLN A 180 -12.76 -8.83 5.59
C GLN A 180 -12.51 -8.82 7.10
N TRP A 181 -11.75 -7.85 7.62
CA TRP A 181 -11.55 -7.68 9.05
C TRP A 181 -12.87 -7.56 9.81
N ARG A 182 -13.84 -6.80 9.27
CA ARG A 182 -15.17 -6.71 9.88
C ARG A 182 -15.92 -8.04 9.90
N LYS A 183 -15.83 -8.83 8.83
CA LYS A 183 -16.43 -10.18 8.76
C LYS A 183 -15.80 -11.12 9.79
N ASP A 184 -14.50 -10.97 10.02
CA ASP A 184 -13.75 -11.76 11.00
C ASP A 184 -13.89 -11.23 12.44
N GLY A 185 -14.60 -10.11 12.64
CA GLY A 185 -14.78 -9.47 13.94
C GLY A 185 -13.52 -8.80 14.47
N TRP A 186 -12.59 -8.46 13.58
CA TRP A 186 -11.33 -7.81 13.90
C TRP A 186 -11.47 -6.29 13.91
N ARG A 187 -10.70 -5.64 14.77
CA ARG A 187 -10.61 -4.17 14.86
C ARG A 187 -9.17 -3.73 15.06
N LYS A 188 -8.79 -2.67 14.35
CA LYS A 188 -7.51 -1.99 14.57
C LYS A 188 -7.55 -1.21 15.89
N THR A 189 -6.39 -1.08 16.53
CA THR A 189 -6.14 -0.13 17.61
C THR A 189 -4.78 0.52 17.41
N GLY A 190 -4.59 1.70 18.03
CA GLY A 190 -3.36 2.46 17.87
C GLY A 190 -3.36 3.35 16.64
N ARG A 191 -2.19 3.90 16.31
CA ARG A 191 -2.00 4.74 15.13
C ARG A 191 -0.68 4.41 14.44
N THR A 192 -0.74 4.29 13.13
CA THR A 192 0.44 4.23 12.27
C THR A 192 1.07 5.62 12.21
N GLN A 193 2.36 5.70 12.51
CA GLN A 193 3.12 6.95 12.41
C GLN A 193 3.89 6.96 11.08
N VAL A 194 3.82 8.05 10.32
CA VAL A 194 4.68 8.26 9.15
C VAL A 194 5.95 8.96 9.63
N THR A 195 7.06 8.22 9.66
CA THR A 195 8.34 8.70 10.22
C THR A 195 9.20 9.41 9.17
N ASP A 196 9.21 8.89 7.95
CA ASP A 196 9.95 9.46 6.82
C ASP A 196 9.10 9.47 5.56
N VAL A 197 9.24 10.53 4.76
CA VAL A 197 8.63 10.65 3.44
C VAL A 197 9.69 11.13 2.46
N VAL A 198 10.03 10.31 1.47
CA VAL A 198 11.09 10.58 0.49
C VAL A 198 10.52 10.53 -0.91
N VAL A 199 10.33 11.70 -1.52
CA VAL A 199 9.89 11.79 -2.92
C VAL A 199 11.00 11.29 -3.86
N GLN A 200 10.69 10.25 -4.63
CA GLN A 200 11.60 9.67 -5.62
C GLN A 200 11.45 10.35 -6.98
N SER A 201 10.21 10.58 -7.43
CA SER A 201 9.95 11.19 -8.73
C SER A 201 8.63 11.95 -8.75
N VAL A 202 8.54 12.93 -9.65
CA VAL A 202 7.33 13.71 -9.92
C VAL A 202 7.11 13.71 -11.43
N ILE A 203 5.97 13.21 -11.86
CA ILE A 203 5.53 13.19 -13.26
C ILE A 203 4.23 13.99 -13.31
N LEU A 204 4.18 15.05 -14.13
CA LEU A 204 2.99 15.89 -14.30
C LEU A 204 2.40 15.78 -15.71
N ASP A 205 2.74 14.71 -16.44
CA ASP A 205 2.16 14.45 -17.74
C ASP A 205 0.70 14.04 -17.58
N ASN A 206 -0.19 14.90 -18.05
CA ASN A 206 -1.63 14.70 -18.11
C ASN A 206 -2.13 14.73 -19.58
N SER A 207 -1.26 14.44 -20.56
CA SER A 207 -1.57 14.65 -21.98
C SER A 207 -2.56 13.64 -22.58
N ASP A 208 -2.65 12.44 -22.00
CA ASP A 208 -3.66 11.43 -22.35
C ASP A 208 -4.12 10.65 -21.10
N PRO A 209 -4.97 11.25 -20.26
CA PRO A 209 -5.45 10.62 -19.02
C PRO A 209 -6.21 9.32 -19.28
N LYS A 210 -6.87 9.23 -20.45
CA LYS A 210 -7.62 8.03 -20.88
C LYS A 210 -6.70 6.86 -21.19
N ALA A 211 -5.45 7.11 -21.55
CA ALA A 211 -4.40 6.10 -21.70
C ALA A 211 -3.63 5.82 -20.40
N GLY A 212 -3.98 6.48 -19.29
CA GLY A 212 -3.32 6.33 -18.00
C GLY A 212 -2.14 7.28 -17.77
N LEU A 213 -1.96 8.29 -18.64
CA LEU A 213 -1.01 9.38 -18.39
C LEU A 213 -1.66 10.37 -17.43
N VAL A 214 -1.45 10.14 -16.14
CA VAL A 214 -1.96 11.01 -15.06
C VAL A 214 -0.81 11.49 -14.18
N PRO A 215 -0.87 12.72 -13.66
CA PRO A 215 0.11 13.24 -12.72
C PRO A 215 0.28 12.30 -11.54
N THR A 216 1.53 11.91 -11.31
CA THR A 216 1.93 10.89 -10.34
C THR A 216 3.20 11.32 -9.62
N VAL A 217 3.21 11.18 -8.31
CA VAL A 217 4.39 11.30 -7.45
C VAL A 217 4.70 9.93 -6.88
N GLN A 218 5.94 9.48 -7.03
CA GLN A 218 6.42 8.28 -6.38
C GLN A 218 7.09 8.65 -5.06
N VAL A 219 6.64 8.04 -3.98
CA VAL A 219 7.05 8.35 -2.61
C VAL A 219 7.50 7.06 -1.93
N ASP A 220 8.72 7.06 -1.40
CA ASP A 220 9.11 6.04 -0.42
C ASP A 220 8.71 6.57 0.97
N VAL A 221 7.91 5.80 1.70
CA VAL A 221 7.47 6.14 3.05
C VAL A 221 8.02 5.12 4.03
N CYS A 222 8.54 5.59 5.15
CA CYS A 222 8.72 4.74 6.31
C CYS A 222 7.56 4.97 7.27
N TYR A 223 6.98 3.87 7.75
CA TYR A 223 5.93 3.92 8.75
C TYR A 223 6.32 3.11 9.98
N ASP A 224 5.78 3.51 11.12
CA ASP A 224 5.92 2.88 12.43
C ASP A 224 4.54 2.40 12.91
N VAL A 225 4.45 1.11 13.20
CA VAL A 225 3.26 0.39 13.69
C VAL A 225 3.50 -0.22 15.07
N SER A 226 4.53 0.20 15.81
CA SER A 226 4.79 -0.27 17.19
C SER A 226 3.59 -0.05 18.13
N ASP A 227 2.86 1.05 17.94
CA ASP A 227 1.64 1.35 18.70
C ASP A 227 0.38 0.68 18.13
N VAL A 228 0.48 -0.04 17.01
CA VAL A 228 -0.67 -0.60 16.28
C VAL A 228 -0.87 -2.07 16.59
N ASP A 229 -2.13 -2.43 16.83
CA ASP A 229 -2.58 -3.81 16.97
C ASP A 229 -3.87 -4.06 16.19
N VAL A 230 -4.15 -5.34 15.91
CA VAL A 230 -5.41 -5.81 15.35
C VAL A 230 -5.94 -6.88 16.29
N LEU A 231 -7.11 -6.61 16.86
CA LEU A 231 -7.70 -7.45 17.90
C LEU A 231 -8.90 -8.21 17.36
N ASP A 232 -9.04 -9.48 17.73
CA ASP A 232 -10.25 -10.25 17.46
C ASP A 232 -11.43 -9.83 18.36
N SER A 233 -12.57 -10.52 18.17
CA SER A 233 -13.78 -10.25 18.96
C SER A 233 -13.65 -10.54 20.47
N ALA A 234 -12.65 -11.33 20.89
CA ALA A 234 -12.32 -11.59 22.28
C ALA A 234 -11.30 -10.58 22.85
N GLY A 235 -10.75 -9.70 22.01
CA GLY A 235 -9.72 -8.73 22.36
C GLY A 235 -8.31 -9.30 22.34
N ALA A 236 -8.09 -10.48 21.76
CA ALA A 236 -6.75 -11.03 21.56
C ALA A 236 -6.14 -10.46 20.28
N SER A 237 -4.84 -10.17 20.31
CA SER A 237 -4.10 -9.77 19.11
C SER A 237 -4.08 -10.92 18.10
N VAL A 238 -4.40 -10.60 16.85
CA VAL A 238 -4.18 -11.49 15.69
C VAL A 238 -2.89 -11.17 14.96
N VAL A 239 -2.13 -10.19 15.44
CA VAL A 239 -0.87 -9.78 14.85
C VAL A 239 0.22 -10.78 15.19
N SER A 240 1.05 -11.10 14.19
CA SER A 240 2.25 -11.91 14.42
C SER A 240 3.16 -11.24 15.46
N PRO A 241 3.62 -11.95 16.51
CA PRO A 241 4.57 -11.40 17.47
C PRO A 241 5.93 -11.07 16.82
N ASP A 242 6.21 -11.60 15.63
CA ASP A 242 7.43 -11.35 14.86
C ASP A 242 7.27 -10.22 13.83
N ARG A 243 6.11 -9.54 13.80
CA ARG A 243 5.86 -8.40 12.91
C ARG A 243 6.89 -7.30 13.20
N ALA A 244 7.58 -6.83 12.16
CA ALA A 244 8.44 -5.67 12.27
C ALA A 244 7.62 -4.40 12.59
N ASP A 245 8.08 -3.63 13.58
CA ASP A 245 7.41 -2.38 13.96
C ASP A 245 7.57 -1.28 12.92
N ARG A 246 8.63 -1.35 12.09
CA ARG A 246 8.91 -0.35 11.07
C ARG A 246 9.25 -1.02 9.76
N ALA A 247 8.67 -0.50 8.70
CA ALA A 247 8.93 -0.95 7.35
C ALA A 247 8.85 0.21 6.38
N TRP A 248 9.33 -0.05 5.17
CA TRP A 248 9.25 0.91 4.09
C TRP A 248 8.30 0.41 3.02
N GLU A 249 7.52 1.34 2.48
CA GLU A 249 6.67 1.14 1.32
C GLU A 249 7.00 2.17 0.26
N ARG A 250 6.71 1.83 -0.99
CA ARG A 250 6.71 2.75 -2.11
C ARG A 250 5.29 2.95 -2.58
N LEU A 251 4.84 4.20 -2.50
CA LEU A 251 3.51 4.63 -2.88
C LEU A 251 3.58 5.38 -4.21
N HIS A 252 2.58 5.13 -5.04
CA HIS A 252 2.26 5.94 -6.20
C HIS A 252 1.07 6.81 -5.86
N VAL A 253 1.30 8.11 -5.65
CA VAL A 253 0.23 9.08 -5.40
C VAL A 253 -0.14 9.73 -6.72
N ALA A 254 -1.40 9.58 -7.15
CA ALA A 254 -1.87 10.06 -8.44
C ALA A 254 -3.01 11.07 -8.29
N ASN A 255 -3.11 11.98 -9.26
CA ASN A 255 -4.23 12.90 -9.39
C ASN A 255 -4.94 12.64 -10.72
N TYR A 256 -6.07 11.92 -10.66
CA TYR A 256 -6.91 11.63 -11.83
C TYR A 256 -7.83 12.80 -12.21
N ASP A 257 -7.97 13.78 -11.32
CA ASP A 257 -8.83 14.95 -11.46
C ASP A 257 -8.00 16.22 -11.76
N TYR A 258 -6.76 16.06 -12.24
CA TYR A 258 -5.75 17.14 -12.26
C TYR A 258 -6.14 18.38 -13.08
N ASP A 259 -6.94 18.21 -14.14
CA ASP A 259 -7.42 19.35 -14.95
C ASP A 259 -8.42 20.22 -14.16
N ASP A 260 -9.19 19.62 -13.24
CA ASP A 260 -10.23 20.28 -12.46
C ASP A 260 -9.75 20.68 -11.05
N ASP A 261 -8.87 19.87 -10.45
CA ASP A 261 -8.35 20.04 -9.09
C ASP A 261 -6.87 19.63 -8.99
N PRO A 262 -5.94 20.45 -9.52
CA PRO A 262 -4.51 20.14 -9.54
C PRO A 262 -3.88 20.08 -8.14
N ASP A 263 -4.52 20.71 -7.15
CA ASP A 263 -4.01 20.83 -5.79
C ASP A 263 -4.62 19.79 -4.83
N GLY A 264 -5.90 19.44 -4.98
CA GLY A 264 -6.64 18.59 -4.04
C GLY A 264 -6.88 17.14 -4.48
N GLY A 265 -6.72 16.81 -5.77
CA GLY A 265 -7.08 15.48 -6.30
C GLY A 265 -6.10 14.33 -6.02
N TRP A 266 -5.04 14.57 -5.24
CA TRP A 266 -3.95 13.61 -4.99
C TRP A 266 -4.37 12.49 -4.02
N ARG A 267 -4.31 11.24 -4.48
CA ARG A 267 -4.69 10.04 -3.71
C ARG A 267 -3.68 8.91 -3.93
N VAL A 268 -3.49 8.03 -2.94
CA VAL A 268 -2.65 6.84 -3.08
C VAL A 268 -3.32 5.86 -4.05
N ALA A 269 -2.68 5.57 -5.18
CA ALA A 269 -3.22 4.74 -6.25
C ALA A 269 -2.72 3.28 -6.20
N ALA A 270 -1.49 3.10 -5.71
CA ALA A 270 -0.85 1.80 -5.52
C ALA A 270 0.25 1.92 -4.45
N LEU A 271 0.55 0.80 -3.81
CA LEU A 271 1.69 0.65 -2.92
C LEU A 271 2.39 -0.70 -3.12
N GLU A 272 3.67 -0.75 -2.78
CA GLU A 272 4.46 -1.98 -2.70
C GLU A 272 5.41 -1.91 -1.49
N THR A 273 5.62 -3.03 -0.81
CA THR A 273 6.59 -3.11 0.29
C THR A 273 8.01 -3.13 -0.26
N LEU A 274 8.91 -2.40 0.39
CA LEU A 274 10.33 -2.34 0.02
C LEU A 274 11.15 -3.22 0.95
N GLU A 275 11.86 -4.19 0.37
CA GLU A 275 12.86 -4.97 1.10
C GLU A 275 14.11 -4.14 1.40
N LYS A 276 14.08 -3.39 2.50
CA LYS A 276 15.23 -2.64 3.03
C LYS A 276 15.20 -2.55 4.55
N ALA A 277 16.32 -2.15 5.13
CA ALA A 277 16.42 -1.98 6.58
C ALA A 277 15.37 -0.98 7.09
N PRO A 278 14.74 -1.23 8.25
CA PRO A 278 13.82 -0.28 8.87
C PRO A 278 14.45 1.11 9.04
N CYS A 279 13.64 2.16 8.92
CA CYS A 279 14.13 3.52 9.23
C CYS A 279 14.50 3.66 10.72
N ALA A 280 15.30 4.69 11.01
CA ALA A 280 15.61 5.06 12.38
C ALA A 280 14.33 5.47 13.12
N GLY A 281 14.30 5.25 14.43
CA GLY A 281 13.23 5.75 15.26
C GLY A 281 13.34 7.24 15.47
N SER A 282 12.19 7.90 15.45
CA SER A 282 11.98 9.26 15.92
C SER A 282 12.13 9.38 17.44
#